data_AF-A0A6B3LHM5-F1
#
_entry.id   AF-A0A6B3LHM5-F1
#
_cell.length_a   1.000
_cell.length_b   1.000
_cell.length_c   1.000
_cell.angle_alpha   90.00
_cell.angle_beta   90.00
_cell.angle_gamma   90.00
#
_symmetry.space_group_name_H-M   'P 1'
#
loop_
_entity.id
_entity.type
_entity.pdbx_description
1 polymer ?
#
loop_
_entity_poly.entity_id
_entity_poly.type
_entity_poly.pdbx_seq_one_letter_code
_entity_poly.pdbx_strand_id
1 'polypeptide(L)' 'MELVTPGLSPLGYSTIVTLLIVYYAGALVSLIHLIFKSDYNLTERLLWMLALWLLPIVGLIAYWVFWKRRTRN' A
#
# COMPACT_ATOMS: atom_id res chain seq x y z
N MET A 1 -24.49 -11.65 -9.00
CA MET A 1 -23.37 -11.06 -9.76
C MET A 1 -22.10 -11.52 -9.10
N GLU A 2 -21.57 -12.67 -9.53
CA GLU A 2 -20.29 -13.18 -9.05
C GLU A 2 -19.20 -12.48 -9.88
N LEU A 3 -18.44 -11.60 -9.25
CA LEU A 3 -17.26 -10.97 -9.86
C LEU A 3 -16.14 -12.01 -9.93
N VAL A 4 -16.29 -12.98 -10.83
CA VAL A 4 -15.24 -13.95 -11.17
C VAL A 4 -14.17 -13.19 -11.93
N THR A 5 -13.11 -12.77 -11.22
CA THR A 5 -11.88 -12.27 -11.83
C THR A 5 -11.13 -13.46 -12.44
N PRO A 6 -11.06 -13.59 -13.77
CA PRO A 6 -10.44 -14.75 -14.39
C PRO A 6 -8.92 -14.55 -14.33
N GLY A 7 -8.24 -15.25 -13.42
CA GLY A 7 -6.78 -15.35 -13.47
C GLY A 7 -6.04 -15.36 -12.12
N LEU A 8 -6.71 -15.17 -10.99
CA LEU A 8 -6.07 -15.23 -9.67
C LEU A 8 -6.53 -16.49 -8.92
N SER A 9 -5.58 -17.36 -8.55
CA SER A 9 -5.85 -18.50 -7.70
C SER A 9 -6.37 -18.04 -6.33
N PRO A 10 -7.16 -18.86 -5.60
CA PRO A 10 -7.64 -18.52 -4.26
C PRO A 10 -6.50 -18.12 -3.31
N LEU A 11 -5.34 -18.75 -3.48
CA LEU A 11 -4.10 -18.43 -2.76
C LEU A 11 -3.53 -17.06 -3.17
N GLY A 12 -3.58 -16.71 -4.46
CA GLY A 12 -3.19 -15.39 -4.95
C GLY A 12 -4.07 -14.28 -4.38
N TYR A 13 -5.38 -14.49 -4.36
CA TYR A 13 -6.33 -13.54 -3.74
C TYR A 13 -6.05 -13.37 -2.24
N SER A 14 -5.92 -14.48 -1.50
CA SER A 14 -5.60 -14.44 -0.07
C SER A 14 -4.29 -13.72 0.20
N THR A 15 -3.25 -13.95 -0.61
CA THR A 15 -1.94 -13.32 -0.45
C THR A 15 -2.03 -11.81 -0.66
N ILE A 16 -2.73 -11.35 -1.70
CA ILE A 16 -2.93 -9.92 -1.97
C ILE A 16 -3.67 -9.25 -0.82
N VAL A 17 -4.74 -9.88 -0.32
CA VAL A 17 -5.53 -9.36 0.81
C VAL A 17 -4.67 -9.29 2.08
N THR A 18 -3.90 -10.34 2.39
CA THR A 18 -2.99 -10.33 3.54
C THR A 18 -1.92 -9.24 3.42
N LEU A 19 -1.32 -9.05 2.25
CA LEU A 19 -0.35 -7.97 2.01
C LEU A 19 -0.99 -6.59 2.19
N LEU A 20 -2.23 -6.41 1.73
CA LEU A 20 -2.99 -5.19 1.95
C LEU A 20 -3.19 -4.93 3.45
N ILE A 21 -3.64 -5.94 4.20
CA ILE A 21 -3.88 -5.83 5.64
C ILE A 21 -2.58 -5.47 6.38
N VAL A 22 -1.48 -6.16 6.08
CA VAL A 22 -0.17 -5.88 6.68
C VAL A 22 0.29 -4.46 6.35
N TYR A 23 0.11 -4.02 5.12
CA TYR A 23 0.45 -2.66 4.70
C TYR A 23 -0.35 -1.61 5.49
N TYR A 24 -1.68 -1.75 5.56
CA TYR A 24 -2.52 -0.80 6.29
C TYR A 24 -2.28 -0.86 7.81
N ALA A 25 -2.08 -2.04 8.38
CA ALA A 25 -1.72 -2.18 9.79
C ALA A 25 -0.37 -1.51 10.10
N GLY A 26 0.63 -1.72 9.25
CA GLY A 26 1.94 -1.06 9.37
C GLY A 26 1.83 0.46 9.26
N ALA A 27 1.07 0.96 8.29
CA ALA A 27 0.82 2.40 8.15
C ALA A 27 0.13 2.99 9.40
N LEU A 28 -0.84 2.27 9.98
CA LEU A 28 -1.56 2.68 11.19
C LEU A 28 -0.62 2.69 12.41
N VAL A 29 0.26 1.69 12.55
CA VAL A 29 1.29 1.66 13.58
C VAL A 29 2.29 2.81 13.42
N SER A 30 2.74 3.10 12.19
CA SER A 30 3.61 4.24 11.92
C SER A 30 2.94 5.57 12.25
N LEU A 31 1.66 5.73 11.91
CA LEU A 31 0.85 6.91 12.27
C LEU A 31 0.73 7.07 13.78
N ILE A 32 0.39 6.00 14.50
CA ILE A 32 0.31 6.03 15.98
C ILE A 32 1.68 6.39 16.56
N HIS A 33 2.77 5.80 16.05
CA HIS A 33 4.11 6.09 16.55
C HIS A 33 4.50 7.56 16.33
N LEU A 34 4.18 8.11 15.15
CA LEU A 34 4.43 9.51 14.80
C LEU A 34 3.61 10.50 15.64
N ILE A 35 2.39 10.12 16.04
CA ILE A 35 1.47 10.95 16.82
C ILE A 35 1.76 10.86 18.33
N PHE A 36 2.20 9.72 18.83
CA PHE A 36 2.32 9.49 20.28
C PHE A 36 3.74 9.44 20.84
N LYS A 37 4.76 9.11 20.03
CA LYS A 37 6.08 8.75 20.58
C LYS A 37 7.21 9.73 20.26
N SER A 38 7.04 10.63 19.31
CA SER A 38 8.15 11.43 18.79
C SER A 38 8.06 12.91 19.15
N ASP A 39 9.13 13.45 19.73
CA ASP A 39 9.46 14.89 19.79
C ASP A 39 9.77 15.48 18.39
N TYR A 40 9.00 15.08 17.38
CA TYR A 40 9.14 15.61 16.03
C TYR A 40 8.52 16.99 15.94
N ASN A 41 9.23 17.89 15.25
CA ASN A 41 8.71 19.21 14.95
C ASN A 41 7.51 19.09 13.99
N LEU A 42 6.61 20.08 13.96
CA LEU A 42 5.35 20.02 13.20
C LEU A 42 5.57 19.65 11.72
N THR A 43 6.65 20.16 11.14
CA THR A 43 7.08 19.89 9.76
C THR A 43 7.48 18.43 9.53
N GLU A 44 8.20 17.82 10.45
CA GLU A 44 8.63 16.41 10.34
C GLU A 44 7.44 15.47 10.40
N ARG A 45 6.45 15.77 11.25
CA ARG A 45 5.17 15.04 11.27
C ARG A 45 4.46 15.09 9.92
N LEU A 46 4.38 16.28 9.32
CA LEU A 46 3.76 16.44 8.00
C LEU A 46 4.49 15.65 6.91
N LEU A 47 5.83 15.66 6.93
CA LEU A 47 6.65 14.91 5.97
C LEU A 47 6.44 13.40 6.09
N TRP A 48 6.33 12.88 7.31
CA TRP A 48 6.06 11.46 7.52
C TRP A 48 4.64 11.05 7.13
N MET A 49 3.64 11.92 7.37
CA MET A 49 2.29 11.70 6.83
C MET A 49 2.32 11.67 5.30
N LEU A 50 3.04 12.59 4.65
CA LEU A 50 3.19 12.62 3.19
C LEU A 50 3.88 11.34 2.66
N ALA A 51 4.96 10.90 3.31
CA ALA A 51 5.69 9.71 2.92
C ALA A 51 4.83 8.43 3.00
N LEU A 52 4.03 8.28 4.06
CA LEU A 52 3.07 7.18 4.20
C LEU A 52 1.99 7.20 3.11
N TRP A 53 1.60 8.39 2.65
CA TRP A 53 0.65 8.56 1.55
C TRP A 53 1.26 8.38 0.16
N LEU A 54 2.59 8.45 0.02
CA LEU A 54 3.29 8.23 -1.25
C LEU A 54 3.52 6.74 -1.55
N LEU A 55 3.72 5.90 -0.54
CA LEU A 55 3.84 4.44 -0.68
C LEU A 55 2.74 3.75 -1.53
N PRO A 56 1.43 4.01 -1.32
CA PRO A 56 0.38 3.38 -2.11
C PRO A 56 0.32 3.95 -3.53
N ILE A 57 0.65 5.23 -3.73
CA ILE A 57 0.74 5.85 -5.06
C ILE A 57 1.88 5.22 -5.86
N VAL A 58 3.05 5.02 -5.24
CA VAL A 58 4.19 4.33 -5.87
C VAL A 58 3.83 2.89 -6.20
N GLY A 59 3.14 2.18 -5.31
CA GLY A 59 2.63 0.83 -5.56
C GLY A 59 1.68 0.77 -6.78
N LEU A 60 0.77 1.73 -6.90
CA LEU A 60 -0.16 1.83 -8.03
C LEU A 60 0.57 2.09 -9.36
N ILE A 61 1.53 3.02 -9.35
CA ILE A 61 2.37 3.34 -10.53
C ILE A 61 3.19 2.12 -10.94
N ALA A 62 3.81 1.43 -9.98
CA ALA A 62 4.58 0.22 -10.24
C ALA A 62 3.68 -0.88 -10.85
N TYR A 63 2.50 -1.11 -10.27
CA TYR A 63 1.52 -2.04 -10.84
C TYR A 63 1.16 -1.68 -12.28
N TRP A 64 0.86 -0.40 -12.55
CA TRP A 64 0.53 0.08 -13.88
C TRP A 64 1.66 -0.16 -14.89
N VAL A 65 2.90 0.16 -14.52
CA VAL A 65 4.09 -0.02 -15.37
C VAL A 65 4.33 -1.50 -15.68
N PHE A 66 4.24 -2.37 -14.67
CA PHE A 66 4.39 -3.82 -14.86
C PHE A 66 3.25 -4.41 -15.68
N TRP A 67 2.02 -3.94 -15.48
CA TRP A 67 0.86 -4.36 -16.27
C TRP A 67 1.02 -4.00 -17.74
N LYS A 68 1.42 -2.75 -18.05
CA LYS A 68 1.67 -2.29 -19.41
C LYS A 68 2.79 -3.07 -20.12
N ARG A 69 3.78 -3.58 -19.38
CA ARG A 69 4.81 -4.48 -19.94
C ARG A 69 4.25 -5.85 -20.31
N ARG A 70 3.34 -6.41 -19.51
CA ARG A 70 2.74 -7.73 -19.81
C ARG A 70 1.79 -7.72 -21.00
N THR A 71 1.07 -6.64 -21.24
CA THR A 71 0.13 -6.53 -22.38
C THR A 71 0.80 -6.26 -23.72
N ARG A 72 2.12 -6.00 -23.74
CA ARG A 72 2.89 -5.71 -24.96
C ARG A 72 3.72 -6.90 -25.46
N ASN A 73 3.82 -7.98 -24.68
CA ASN A 73 4.40 -9.27 -25.06
C ASN A 73 3.30 -10.30 -25.27
#